data_AF-A0A497L7N2-F1
#
_entry.id   AF-A0A497L7N2-F1
#
_cell.length_a   1.000
_cell.length_b   1.000
_cell.length_c   1.000
_cell.angle_alpha   90.00
_cell.angle_beta   90.00
_cell.angle_gamma   90.00
#
_symmetry.space_group_name_H-M   'P 1'
#
loop_
_entity.id
_entity.type
_entity.pdbx_description
1 polymer ?
#
loop_
_entity_poly.entity_id
_entity_poly.type
_entity_poly.pdbx_seq_one_letter_code
_entity_poly.pdbx_strand_id
1 'polypeptide(L)'
;FEGPAAVPDEEMLMMLEEFVGKKVRPVVKGEEEGLLVALYDKEGRFLGIGIVVCVDDGRRAAKIYTPADEEAVAKICVGRIRIDRDGNEIEGAGPQLEAPPEAMSAR
;
A
#
# COMPACT_ATOMS: atom_id res chain seq x y z
N PHE A 1 25.80 5.34 -4.80
CA PHE A 1 24.76 5.09 -5.81
C PHE A 1 24.35 3.64 -5.66
N GLU A 2 23.42 3.35 -4.74
CA GLU A 2 22.73 2.07 -4.77
C GLU A 2 21.76 2.12 -5.96
N GLY A 3 21.78 1.09 -6.80
CA GLY A 3 20.90 0.99 -7.97
C GLY A 3 19.42 0.98 -7.56
N PRO A 4 18.49 1.01 -8.53
CA PRO A 4 17.08 0.85 -8.21
C PRO A 4 16.89 -0.42 -7.37
N ALA A 5 16.13 -0.32 -6.28
CA ALA A 5 15.81 -1.46 -5.43
C ALA A 5 15.31 -2.60 -6.34
N ALA A 6 15.99 -3.75 -6.31
CA ALA A 6 15.69 -4.86 -7.19
C ALA A 6 14.24 -5.30 -6.92
N VAL A 7 13.38 -5.12 -7.92
CA VAL A 7 12.02 -5.69 -7.86
C VAL A 7 12.17 -7.20 -7.79
N PRO A 8 11.45 -7.90 -6.87
CA PRO A 8 11.51 -9.36 -6.78
C PRO A 8 11.18 -9.99 -8.13
N ASP A 9 11.89 -11.07 -8.48
CA ASP A 9 11.58 -11.84 -9.68
C ASP A 9 10.26 -12.64 -9.51
N GLU A 10 9.80 -13.22 -10.61
CA GLU A 10 8.53 -13.94 -10.66
C GLU A 10 8.49 -15.17 -9.75
N GLU A 11 9.62 -15.86 -9.58
CA GLU A 11 9.72 -17.03 -8.71
C GLU A 11 9.58 -16.64 -7.23
N MET A 12 10.27 -15.57 -6.80
CA MET A 12 10.12 -15.01 -5.46
C MET A 12 8.68 -14.55 -5.20
N LEU A 13 8.02 -13.93 -6.19
CA LEU A 13 6.63 -13.51 -6.06
C LEU A 13 5.69 -14.71 -5.93
N MET A 14 5.84 -15.76 -6.74
CA MET A 14 5.03 -16.97 -6.65
C MET A 14 5.14 -17.64 -5.28
N MET A 15 6.37 -17.78 -4.76
CA MET A 15 6.60 -18.34 -3.43
C MET A 15 5.92 -17.51 -2.33
N LEU A 16 5.96 -16.18 -2.45
CA LEU A 16 5.32 -15.28 -1.51
C LEU A 16 3.79 -15.33 -1.62
N GLU A 17 3.24 -15.42 -2.83
CA GLU A 17 1.80 -15.60 -3.05
C GLU A 17 1.28 -16.90 -2.44
N GLU A 18 2.04 -18.00 -2.59
CA GLU A 18 1.72 -19.30 -1.99
C GLU A 18 1.77 -19.23 -0.45
N PHE A 19 2.80 -18.60 0.11
CA PHE A 19 2.95 -18.44 1.55
C PHE A 19 1.85 -17.55 2.17
N VAL A 20 1.51 -16.44 1.53
CA VAL A 20 0.48 -15.50 2.02
C VAL A 20 -0.94 -15.97 1.69
N GLY A 21 -1.10 -16.85 0.69
CA GLY A 21 -2.39 -17.31 0.18
C GLY A 21 -3.17 -16.20 -0.54
N LYS A 22 -2.48 -15.19 -1.07
CA LYS A 22 -3.06 -14.02 -1.74
C LYS A 22 -2.18 -13.56 -2.88
N LYS A 23 -2.77 -12.87 -3.86
CA LYS A 23 -2.01 -12.16 -4.90
C LYS A 23 -1.15 -11.05 -4.29
N VAL A 24 0.08 -10.95 -4.78
CA VAL A 24 1.09 -10.01 -4.30
C VAL A 24 1.50 -9.10 -5.44
N ARG A 25 1.70 -7.83 -5.13
CA ARG A 25 2.25 -6.85 -6.04
C ARG A 25 3.40 -6.12 -5.35
N PRO A 26 4.59 -6.02 -5.96
CA PRO A 26 5.64 -5.15 -5.47
C PRO A 26 5.13 -3.70 -5.44
N VAL A 27 5.40 -3.00 -4.33
CA VAL A 27 5.24 -1.55 -4.23
C VAL A 27 6.64 -0.97 -4.29
N VAL A 28 6.92 -0.18 -5.31
CA VAL A 28 8.21 0.50 -5.44
C VAL A 28 8.20 1.79 -4.63
N LYS A 29 9.36 2.18 -4.11
CA LYS A 29 9.50 3.39 -3.28
C LYS A 29 8.92 4.63 -3.96
N GLY A 30 8.06 5.35 -3.25
CA GLY A 30 7.33 6.52 -3.72
C GLY A 30 5.96 6.20 -4.31
N GLU A 31 5.70 4.95 -4.69
CA GLU A 31 4.38 4.53 -5.14
C GLU A 31 3.37 4.53 -3.98
N GLU A 32 3.82 4.42 -2.74
CA GLU A 32 2.96 4.47 -1.55
C GLU A 32 2.54 5.89 -1.14
N GLU A 33 3.23 6.93 -1.60
CA GLU A 33 3.04 8.30 -1.12
C GLU A 33 1.62 8.82 -1.43
N GLY A 34 0.99 9.43 -0.43
CA GLY A 34 -0.34 9.99 -0.56
C GLY A 34 -1.48 8.98 -0.40
N LEU A 35 -1.20 7.68 -0.24
CA LEU A 35 -2.26 6.69 -0.01
C LEU A 35 -2.98 6.95 1.32
N LEU A 36 -4.31 6.97 1.26
CA LEU A 36 -5.17 7.07 2.43
C LEU A 36 -5.23 5.73 3.17
N VAL A 37 -5.08 5.77 4.48
CA VAL A 37 -5.16 4.60 5.36
C VAL A 37 -6.20 4.79 6.45
N ALA A 38 -6.79 3.69 6.88
CA ALA A 38 -7.58 3.62 8.11
C ALA A 38 -6.76 2.94 9.21
N LEU A 39 -6.83 3.49 10.42
CA LEU A 39 -6.08 3.04 11.59
C LEU A 39 -7.03 2.46 12.63
N TYR A 40 -6.64 1.33 13.22
CA TYR A 40 -7.43 0.62 14.22
C TYR A 40 -6.58 0.20 15.41
N ASP A 41 -7.20 0.13 16.59
CA ASP A 41 -6.58 -0.44 17.78
C ASP A 41 -6.63 -1.98 17.78
N LYS A 42 -6.10 -2.58 18.85
CA LYS A 42 -6.01 -4.04 19.02
C LYS A 42 -7.38 -4.71 19.17
N GLU A 43 -8.40 -3.98 19.60
CA GLU A 43 -9.80 -4.43 19.65
C GLU A 43 -10.53 -4.24 18.31
N GLY A 44 -9.87 -3.65 17.30
CA GLY A 44 -10.45 -3.37 15.99
C GLY A 44 -11.34 -2.14 15.95
N ARG A 45 -11.27 -1.25 16.96
CA ARG A 45 -11.98 0.04 16.94
C ARG A 45 -11.26 1.01 16.03
N PHE A 46 -12.04 1.78 15.27
CA PHE A 46 -11.52 2.79 14.36
C PHE A 46 -10.96 3.97 15.14
N LEU A 47 -9.67 4.25 14.94
CA LEU A 47 -8.96 5.37 15.57
C LEU A 47 -8.96 6.62 14.70
N GLY A 48 -9.01 6.45 13.38
CA GLY A 48 -8.99 7.56 12.43
C GLY A 48 -8.37 7.17 11.10
N ILE A 49 -8.10 8.21 10.30
CA ILE A 49 -7.42 8.09 9.01
C ILE A 49 -6.01 8.67 9.07
N GLY A 50 -5.19 8.32 8.08
CA GLY A 50 -3.89 8.93 7.87
C GLY A 50 -3.48 8.89 6.41
N ILE A 51 -2.40 9.60 6.09
CA ILE A 51 -1.80 9.64 4.75
C ILE A 51 -0.40 9.03 4.84
N VAL A 52 -0.10 8.04 3.99
CA VAL A 52 1.25 7.48 3.90
C VAL A 52 2.19 8.54 3.31
N VAL A 53 3.25 8.85 4.05
CA VAL A 53 4.30 9.78 3.60
C VAL A 53 5.41 9.00 2.91
N CYS A 54 5.85 7.89 3.50
CA CYS A 54 6.81 6.98 2.89
C CYS A 54 6.87 5.64 3.65
N VAL A 55 7.41 4.62 2.99
CA VAL A 55 7.87 3.38 3.63
C VAL A 55 9.38 3.29 3.52
N ASP A 56 10.05 3.09 4.66
CA ASP A 56 11.48 2.84 4.75
C ASP A 56 11.69 1.34 4.98
N ASP A 57 12.02 0.64 3.90
CA ASP A 57 12.27 -0.80 3.86
C ASP A 57 13.49 -1.21 4.68
N GLY A 58 14.55 -0.38 4.68
CA GLY A 58 15.74 -0.59 5.50
C GLY A 58 15.45 -0.54 7.00
N ARG A 59 14.57 0.36 7.44
CA ARG A 59 14.14 0.50 8.84
C ARG A 59 12.91 -0.33 9.20
N ARG A 60 12.25 -0.93 8.20
CA ARG A 60 10.96 -1.61 8.36
C ARG A 60 9.90 -0.71 9.01
N ALA A 61 9.89 0.57 8.63
CA ALA A 61 9.03 1.58 9.24
C ALA A 61 8.19 2.29 8.16
N ALA A 62 6.92 2.56 8.48
CA ALA A 62 6.06 3.39 7.66
C ALA A 62 5.84 4.73 8.36
N LYS A 63 6.02 5.84 7.63
CA LYS A 63 5.69 7.18 8.14
C LYS A 63 4.29 7.55 7.67
N ILE A 64 3.40 7.82 8.62
CA ILE A 64 2.01 8.17 8.36
C ILE A 64 1.72 9.53 9.01
N TYR A 65 1.11 10.45 8.28
CA TYR A 65 0.56 11.68 8.83
C TYR A 65 -0.86 11.40 9.32
N THR A 66 -1.08 11.48 10.63
CA THR A 66 -2.37 11.17 11.25
C THR A 66 -2.56 11.95 12.55
N PRO A 67 -3.80 12.31 12.92
CA PRO A 67 -4.14 12.80 14.25
C PRO A 67 -4.32 11.69 15.29
N ALA A 68 -4.29 10.42 14.89
CA ALA A 68 -4.43 9.29 15.81
C ALA A 68 -3.20 9.16 16.72
N ASP A 69 -3.42 8.67 17.94
CA ASP A 69 -2.36 8.32 18.87
C ASP A 69 -1.59 7.08 18.36
N GLU A 70 -0.30 7.26 18.08
CA GLU A 70 0.58 6.21 17.53
C GLU A 70 0.63 4.98 18.45
N GLU A 71 0.65 5.16 19.76
CA GLU A 71 0.78 4.06 20.72
C GLU A 71 -0.46 3.15 20.74
N ALA A 72 -1.62 3.66 20.29
CA ALA A 72 -2.87 2.92 20.22
C ALA A 72 -3.04 2.11 18.93
N VAL A 73 -2.27 2.41 17.88
CA VAL A 73 -2.44 1.78 16.55
C VAL A 73 -1.89 0.36 16.57
N ALA A 74 -2.77 -0.61 16.27
CA ALA A 74 -2.39 -2.02 16.12
C ALA A 74 -2.58 -2.55 14.69
N LYS A 75 -3.36 -1.85 13.85
CA LYS A 75 -3.64 -2.28 12.47
C LYS A 75 -3.80 -1.09 11.54
N ILE A 76 -3.19 -1.20 10.37
CA ILE A 76 -3.29 -0.24 9.27
C ILE A 76 -4.00 -0.92 8.09
N CYS A 77 -5.04 -0.30 7.56
CA CYS A 77 -5.74 -0.72 6.35
C CYS A 77 -5.44 0.28 5.23
N VAL A 78 -4.71 -0.15 4.21
CA VAL A 78 -4.33 0.70 3.08
C VAL A 78 -5.44 0.72 2.02
N GLY A 79 -5.92 1.91 1.69
CA GLY A 79 -6.94 2.14 0.67
C GLY A 79 -6.36 2.30 -0.73
N ARG A 80 -7.21 2.76 -1.66
CA ARG A 80 -6.85 3.09 -3.05
C ARG A 80 -6.87 4.58 -3.37
N ILE A 81 -7.48 5.38 -2.49
CA ILE A 81 -7.60 6.82 -2.64
C ILE A 81 -6.25 7.44 -2.33
N ARG A 82 -5.83 8.39 -3.16
CA ARG A 82 -4.67 9.24 -2.89
C ARG A 82 -5.08 10.66 -2.59
N ILE A 83 -4.45 11.24 -1.58
CA ILE A 83 -4.68 12.60 -1.11
C ILE A 83 -3.35 13.36 -1.17
N ASP A 84 -3.37 14.62 -1.61
CA ASP A 84 -2.22 15.52 -1.54
C ASP A 84 -2.02 16.07 -0.10
N ARG A 85 -1.03 16.95 0.09
CA ARG A 85 -0.74 17.51 1.42
C ARG A 85 -1.79 18.52 1.91
N ASP A 86 -2.59 19.06 0.99
CA ASP A 86 -3.63 20.04 1.27
C ASP A 86 -4.99 19.36 1.55
N GLY A 87 -5.06 18.03 1.41
CA GLY A 87 -6.25 17.24 1.70
C GLY A 87 -7.15 17.00 0.48
N ASN A 88 -6.68 17.33 -0.72
CA ASN A 88 -7.45 17.10 -1.95
C ASN A 88 -7.19 15.70 -2.49
N GLU A 89 -8.24 15.03 -2.94
CA GLU A 89 -8.09 13.79 -3.69
C GLU A 89 -7.45 14.07 -5.05
N ILE A 90 -6.44 13.27 -5.39
CA ILE A 90 -5.75 13.34 -6.68
C ILE A 90 -6.25 12.21 -7.60
N GLU A 91 -7.04 12.56 -8.61
CA GLU A 91 -7.52 11.62 -9.63
C GLU A 91 -6.34 11.08 -10.48
N GLY A 92 -6.36 9.77 -10.77
CA GLY A 92 -5.46 9.15 -11.76
C GLY A 92 -4.26 8.36 -11.24
N ALA A 93 -4.11 8.14 -9.93
CA ALA A 93 -2.94 7.44 -9.36
C ALA A 93 -3.28 6.20 -8.51
N GLY A 94 -4.46 5.60 -8.72
CA GLY A 94 -4.72 4.24 -8.24
C GLY A 94 -3.95 3.23 -9.09
N PRO A 95 -3.48 2.09 -8.56
CA PRO A 95 -2.93 1.04 -9.40
C PRO A 95 -4.01 0.61 -10.40
N GLN A 96 -3.80 0.85 -11.70
CA GLN A 96 -4.51 0.09 -12.72
C GLN A 96 -4.14 -1.38 -12.49
N LEU A 97 -5.01 -2.12 -11.81
CA LEU A 97 -5.11 -3.55 -12.01
C LEU A 97 -5.55 -3.69 -13.47
N GLU A 98 -4.60 -3.79 -14.40
CA GLU A 98 -4.93 -4.26 -15.74
C GLU A 98 -5.61 -5.61 -15.56
N ALA A 99 -6.85 -5.71 -16.08
CA ALA A 99 -7.57 -6.97 -16.08
C ALA A 99 -6.72 -8.01 -16.82
N PRO A 100 -6.66 -9.28 -16.36
CA PRO A 100 -5.96 -10.32 -17.10
C PRO A 100 -6.51 -10.39 -18.54
N PRO A 101 -5.65 -10.56 -19.56
CA PRO A 101 -6.03 -10.45 -20.97
C PRO A 101 -6.92 -11.61 -21.50
N GLU A 102 -7.66 -12.31 -20.66
CA GLU A 102 -8.41 -13.52 -21.03
C GLU A 102 -9.94 -13.45 -20.82
N ALA A 103 -10.53 -12.26 -20.96
CA ALA A 103 -11.99 -12.10 -21.02
C ALA A 103 -12.49 -11.50 -22.36
N MET A 104 -11.71 -11.61 -23.44
CA MET A 104 -12.16 -11.32 -24.81
C MET A 104 -11.94 -12.52 -25.75
N SER A 105 -12.57 -13.65 -25.45
CA SER A 105 -12.97 -14.58 -26.51
C SER A 105 -14.13 -15.46 -26.04
N ALA A 106 -15.33 -14.89 -26.08
CA ALA A 106 -16.57 -15.66 -26.14
C ALA A 106 -17.60 -14.81 -26.89
N ARG A 107 -17.47 -14.78 -28.22
CA ARG A 107 -18.57 -14.56 -29.16
C ARG A 107 -18.34 -15.44 -30.38
#